data_AF-A0A532TCA1-F1
#
_entry.id   AF-A0A532TCA1-F1
#
_cell.length_a   1.000
_cell.length_b   1.000
_cell.length_c   1.000
_cell.angle_alpha   90.00
_cell.angle_beta   90.00
_cell.angle_gamma   90.00
#
_symmetry.space_group_name_H-M   'P 1'
#
loop_
_entity.id
_entity.type
_entity.pdbx_description
1 polymer ?
#
loop_
_entity_poly.entity_id
_entity_poly.type
_entity_poly.pdbx_seq_one_letter_code
_entity_poly.pdbx_strand_id
1 'polypeptide(L)'
;MQKIVGFQQILSKNILRKVRIMGNKISIILLDDLKEEIDKLKEIYKEEQSSYIRKLLWKSVAQEKLDYALNQFIDDKTSLGKSAEIAGISIWEMLDELHKRNITLKYKISEAELEIEKILKKYKKIE
;
A
#
# COMPACT_ATOMS: atom_id res chain seq x y z
N MET A 1 -28.88 17.30 -36.84
CA MET A 1 -28.67 17.72 -35.43
C MET A 1 -28.95 16.66 -34.36
N GLN A 2 -29.59 15.51 -34.66
CA GLN A 2 -29.97 14.52 -33.62
C GLN A 2 -28.85 13.57 -33.14
N LYS A 3 -27.74 13.40 -33.89
CA LYS A 3 -26.69 12.41 -33.55
C LYS A 3 -25.75 12.82 -32.41
N ILE A 4 -25.60 14.13 -32.14
CA ILE A 4 -24.68 14.63 -31.09
C ILE A 4 -25.28 14.47 -29.68
N VAL A 5 -26.61 14.58 -29.57
CA VAL A 5 -27.33 14.46 -28.29
C VAL A 5 -27.21 13.04 -27.71
N GLY A 6 -27.26 12.01 -28.57
CA GLY A 6 -27.09 10.62 -28.15
C GLY A 6 -25.71 10.32 -27.58
N PHE A 7 -24.65 10.92 -28.13
CA PHE A 7 -23.28 10.67 -27.67
C PHE A 7 -23.00 11.31 -26.30
N GLN A 8 -23.48 12.53 -26.09
CA GLN A 8 -23.47 13.20 -24.77
C GLN A 8 -24.25 12.38 -23.72
N GLN A 9 -25.39 11.80 -24.10
CA GLN A 9 -26.22 11.00 -23.20
C GLN A 9 -25.60 9.62 -22.88
N ILE A 10 -24.88 9.02 -23.83
CA ILE A 10 -24.12 7.77 -23.63
C ILE A 10 -22.88 8.02 -22.75
N LEU A 11 -22.14 9.12 -23.00
CA LEU A 11 -21.00 9.51 -22.17
C LEU A 11 -21.45 9.79 -20.73
N SER A 12 -22.54 10.54 -20.55
CA SER A 12 -23.15 10.79 -19.24
C SER A 12 -23.55 9.48 -18.53
N LYS A 13 -24.20 8.53 -19.23
CA LYS A 13 -24.59 7.22 -18.65
C LYS A 13 -23.38 6.34 -18.29
N ASN A 14 -22.31 6.34 -19.09
CA ASN A 14 -21.10 5.57 -18.79
C ASN A 14 -20.29 6.19 -17.65
N ILE A 15 -20.24 7.52 -17.58
CA ILE A 15 -19.66 8.25 -16.44
C ILE A 15 -20.48 7.97 -15.17
N LEU A 16 -21.81 8.02 -15.24
CA LEU A 16 -22.71 7.67 -14.13
C LEU A 16 -22.61 6.20 -13.70
N ARG A 17 -22.40 5.25 -14.64
CA ARG A 17 -22.11 3.84 -14.31
C ARG A 17 -20.76 3.69 -13.59
N LYS A 18 -19.75 4.47 -13.97
CA LYS A 18 -18.42 4.42 -13.36
C LYS A 18 -18.40 5.03 -11.94
N VAL A 19 -19.36 5.89 -11.62
CA VAL A 19 -19.57 6.52 -10.30
C VAL A 19 -20.57 5.72 -9.44
N ARG A 20 -21.04 4.55 -9.89
CA ARG A 20 -21.74 3.62 -8.99
C ARG A 20 -20.68 2.89 -8.16
N ILE A 21 -20.59 3.21 -6.87
CA ILE A 21 -19.84 2.41 -5.89
C ILE A 21 -20.39 0.98 -5.96
N MET A 22 -19.69 0.10 -6.69
CA MET A 22 -20.03 -1.32 -6.82
C MET A 22 -19.59 -2.01 -5.53
N GLY A 23 -20.47 -1.96 -4.53
CA GLY A 23 -20.31 -2.78 -3.34
C GLY A 23 -20.85 -4.19 -3.61
N ASN A 24 -20.00 -5.21 -3.45
CA ASN A 24 -20.45 -6.59 -3.42
C ASN A 24 -20.80 -6.98 -1.98
N LYS A 25 -21.96 -7.60 -1.76
CA LYS A 25 -22.35 -8.09 -0.43
C LYS A 25 -21.62 -9.41 -0.16
N ILE A 26 -20.91 -9.46 0.97
CA ILE A 26 -20.35 -10.68 1.54
C ILE A 26 -21.08 -10.98 2.85
N SER A 27 -21.22 -12.26 3.19
CA SER A 27 -21.74 -12.71 4.48
C SER A 27 -20.66 -13.52 5.18
N ILE A 28 -20.40 -13.22 6.45
CA ILE A 28 -19.38 -13.87 7.26
C ILE A 28 -19.98 -14.22 8.62
N ILE A 29 -19.51 -15.31 9.21
CA ILE A 29 -19.82 -15.67 10.60
C ILE A 29 -18.67 -15.15 11.46
N LEU A 30 -18.99 -14.40 12.50
CA LEU A 30 -18.02 -13.89 13.47
C LEU A 30 -18.15 -14.68 14.76
N LEU A 31 -17.03 -14.94 15.42
CA LEU A 31 -17.01 -15.41 16.79
C LEU A 31 -17.56 -14.32 17.71
N ASP A 32 -18.21 -14.73 18.81
CA ASP A 32 -18.93 -13.82 19.70
C ASP A 32 -18.01 -12.76 20.32
N ASP A 33 -16.78 -13.16 20.69
CA ASP A 33 -15.75 -12.28 21.25
C ASP A 33 -15.35 -11.16 20.28
N LEU A 34 -15.08 -11.49 19.02
CA LEU A 34 -14.74 -10.52 17.99
C LEU A 34 -15.92 -9.57 17.70
N LYS A 35 -17.15 -10.10 17.69
CA LYS A 35 -18.34 -9.27 17.49
C LYS A 35 -18.51 -8.26 18.61
N GLU A 36 -18.31 -8.69 19.85
CA GLU A 36 -18.41 -7.84 21.04
C GLU A 36 -17.39 -6.70 21.00
N GLU A 37 -16.12 -6.99 20.65
CA GLU A 37 -15.08 -5.97 20.52
C GLU A 37 -15.39 -4.95 19.40
N ILE A 38 -15.89 -5.42 18.26
CA ILE A 38 -16.33 -4.52 17.17
C ILE A 38 -17.47 -3.61 17.64
N ASP A 39 -18.43 -4.13 18.41
CA ASP A 39 -19.55 -3.33 18.91
C ASP A 39 -19.11 -2.26 19.92
N LYS A 40 -18.25 -2.62 20.87
CA LYS A 40 -17.66 -1.65 21.83
C LYS A 40 -16.98 -0.50 21.10
N LEU A 41 -16.12 -0.83 20.13
CA LEU A 41 -15.39 0.19 19.36
C LEU A 41 -16.34 1.05 18.50
N LYS A 42 -17.33 0.42 17.87
CA LYS A 42 -18.36 1.11 17.07
C LYS A 42 -19.11 2.14 17.91
N GLU A 43 -19.47 1.81 19.15
CA GLU A 43 -20.13 2.73 20.09
C GLU A 43 -19.22 3.90 20.48
N ILE A 44 -17.95 3.62 20.81
CA ILE A 44 -16.95 4.64 21.15
C ILE A 44 -16.79 5.65 20.00
N TYR A 45 -16.66 5.17 18.77
CA TYR A 45 -16.45 6.02 17.60
C TYR A 45 -17.74 6.55 16.96
N LYS A 46 -18.92 6.13 17.45
CA LYS A 46 -20.24 6.50 16.94
C LYS A 46 -20.40 6.26 15.43
N GLU A 47 -19.88 5.14 14.93
CA GLU A 47 -19.95 4.76 13.52
C GLU A 47 -21.05 3.71 13.27
N GLU A 48 -21.57 3.61 12.04
CA GLU A 48 -22.46 2.52 11.65
C GLU A 48 -21.67 1.21 11.45
N GLN A 49 -22.29 0.06 11.74
CA GLN A 49 -21.61 -1.23 11.77
C GLN A 49 -20.90 -1.58 10.44
N SER A 50 -21.58 -1.44 9.32
CA SER A 50 -21.02 -1.74 8.00
C SER A 50 -19.91 -0.75 7.61
N SER A 51 -20.06 0.53 7.97
CA SER A 51 -18.99 1.53 7.82
C SER A 51 -17.75 1.15 8.62
N TYR A 52 -17.92 0.85 9.91
CA TYR A 52 -16.82 0.56 10.81
C TYR A 52 -16.11 -0.75 10.44
N ILE A 53 -16.86 -1.81 10.12
CA ILE A 53 -16.28 -3.09 9.67
C ILE A 53 -15.48 -2.88 8.38
N ARG A 54 -15.99 -2.13 7.39
CA ARG A 54 -15.22 -1.85 6.17
C ARG A 54 -13.94 -1.07 6.45
N LYS A 55 -13.98 -0.11 7.38
CA LYS A 55 -12.80 0.64 7.83
C LYS A 55 -11.76 -0.29 8.46
N LEU A 56 -12.18 -1.22 9.33
CA LEU A 56 -11.28 -2.22 9.92
C LEU A 56 -10.68 -3.15 8.85
N LEU A 57 -11.50 -3.64 7.92
CA LEU A 57 -11.05 -4.49 6.82
C LEU A 57 -10.01 -3.77 5.94
N TRP A 58 -10.24 -2.50 5.60
CA TRP A 58 -9.27 -1.72 4.84
C TRP A 58 -7.93 -1.55 5.57
N LYS A 59 -7.97 -1.30 6.88
CA LYS A 59 -6.75 -1.24 7.71
C LYS A 59 -6.01 -2.57 7.70
N SER A 60 -6.73 -3.68 7.88
CA SER A 60 -6.16 -5.03 7.86
C SER A 60 -5.54 -5.36 6.50
N VAL A 61 -6.23 -5.08 5.38
CA VAL A 61 -5.67 -5.28 4.03
C VAL A 61 -4.42 -4.44 3.79
N ALA A 62 -4.40 -3.19 4.24
CA ALA A 62 -3.23 -2.34 4.12
C ALA A 62 -2.03 -2.90 4.91
N GLN A 63 -2.28 -3.37 6.14
CA GLN A 63 -1.27 -3.98 6.99
C GLN A 63 -0.72 -5.28 6.38
N GLU A 64 -1.58 -6.19 5.91
CA GLU A 64 -1.19 -7.43 5.25
C GLU A 64 -0.30 -7.18 4.01
N LYS A 65 -0.66 -6.17 3.21
CA LYS A 65 0.16 -5.78 2.05
C LYS A 65 1.55 -5.26 2.47
N LEU A 66 1.60 -4.47 3.54
CA LEU A 66 2.87 -3.95 4.07
C LEU A 66 3.76 -5.09 4.59
N ASP A 67 3.20 -5.99 5.38
CA ASP A 67 3.94 -7.12 5.94
C ASP A 67 4.45 -8.07 4.84
N TYR A 68 3.62 -8.35 3.83
CA TYR A 68 4.05 -9.08 2.65
C TYR A 68 5.21 -8.36 1.92
N ALA A 69 5.09 -7.06 1.66
CA ALA A 69 6.11 -6.28 0.97
C ALA A 69 7.45 -6.24 1.74
N LEU A 70 7.40 -6.10 3.06
CA LEU A 70 8.58 -6.14 3.93
C LEU A 70 9.27 -7.51 3.83
N ASN A 71 8.52 -8.61 3.89
CA ASN A 71 9.09 -9.94 3.76
C ASN A 71 9.75 -10.14 2.38
N GLN A 72 9.12 -9.68 1.29
CA GLN A 72 9.75 -9.75 -0.04
C GLN A 72 11.05 -8.93 -0.12
N PHE A 73 11.10 -7.76 0.53
CA PHE A 73 12.30 -6.94 0.59
C PHE A 73 13.42 -7.62 1.38
N ILE A 74 13.12 -8.16 2.57
CA ILE A 74 14.10 -8.84 3.44
C ILE A 74 14.70 -10.07 2.75
N ASP A 75 13.87 -10.81 2.01
CA ASP A 75 14.26 -11.99 1.23
C ASP A 75 15.02 -11.65 -0.06
N ASP A 76 15.35 -10.38 -0.30
CA ASP A 76 16.01 -9.86 -1.52
C ASP A 76 15.23 -10.18 -2.82
N LYS A 77 13.91 -10.38 -2.73
CA LYS A 77 13.02 -10.68 -3.88
C LYS A 77 12.54 -9.42 -4.59
N THR A 78 12.49 -8.29 -3.90
CA THR A 78 12.02 -7.01 -4.43
C THR A 78 12.94 -5.86 -4.03
N SER A 79 13.05 -4.85 -4.89
CA SER A 79 13.71 -3.59 -4.53
C SER A 79 12.88 -2.80 -3.51
N LEU A 80 13.48 -1.83 -2.84
CA LEU A 80 12.78 -0.92 -1.93
C LEU A 80 11.56 -0.26 -2.60
N GLY A 81 11.77 0.28 -3.81
CA GLY A 81 10.71 0.91 -4.59
C GLY A 81 9.60 -0.05 -4.99
N LYS A 82 9.94 -1.29 -5.40
CA LYS A 82 8.93 -2.30 -5.74
C LYS A 82 8.13 -2.74 -4.50
N SER A 83 8.78 -2.80 -3.35
CA SER A 83 8.13 -3.16 -2.08
C SER A 83 7.17 -2.05 -1.63
N ALA A 84 7.57 -0.78 -1.75
CA ALA A 84 6.70 0.37 -1.50
C ALA A 84 5.46 0.36 -2.41
N GLU A 85 5.64 0.05 -3.71
CA GLU A 85 4.53 -0.10 -4.67
C GLU A 85 3.56 -1.21 -4.25
N ILE A 86 4.08 -2.38 -3.84
CA ILE A 86 3.26 -3.51 -3.37
C ILE A 86 2.47 -3.12 -2.13
N ALA A 87 3.11 -2.50 -1.13
CA ALA A 87 2.46 -2.02 0.09
C ALA A 87 1.43 -0.91 -0.21
N GLY A 88 1.61 -0.15 -1.30
CA GLY A 88 0.78 1.00 -1.63
C GLY A 88 1.12 2.24 -0.80
N ILE A 89 2.40 2.38 -0.45
CA ILE A 89 2.95 3.51 0.31
C ILE A 89 4.08 4.16 -0.49
N SER A 90 4.51 5.35 -0.07
CA SER A 90 5.69 6.01 -0.63
C SER A 90 6.99 5.29 -0.23
N ILE A 91 8.07 5.55 -0.97
CA ILE A 91 9.40 5.03 -0.64
C ILE A 91 9.85 5.53 0.75
N TRP A 92 9.49 6.77 1.12
CA TRP A 92 9.81 7.34 2.43
C TRP A 92 9.10 6.61 3.56
N GLU A 93 7.81 6.32 3.42
CA GLU A 93 7.08 5.52 4.40
C GLU A 93 7.65 4.10 4.51
N MET A 94 8.07 3.50 3.38
CA MET A 94 8.75 2.20 3.41
C MET A 94 10.08 2.25 4.18
N LEU A 95 10.87 3.33 4.00
CA LEU A 95 12.10 3.54 4.78
C LEU A 95 11.81 3.70 6.27
N ASP A 96 10.77 4.44 6.63
CA ASP A 96 10.34 4.59 8.02
C ASP A 96 9.93 3.25 8.63
N GLU A 97 9.21 2.41 7.89
CA GLU A 97 8.81 1.07 8.34
C GLU A 97 10.00 0.13 8.54
N LEU A 98 11.01 0.20 7.65
CA LEU A 98 12.27 -0.53 7.83
C LEU A 98 13.03 -0.04 9.07
N HIS A 99 13.10 1.28 9.26
CA HIS A 99 13.77 1.88 10.41
C HIS A 99 13.12 1.48 11.73
N LYS A 100 11.78 1.56 11.83
CA LYS A 100 11.00 1.14 13.02
C LYS A 100 11.26 -0.33 13.39
N ARG A 101 11.56 -1.17 12.40
CA ARG A 101 11.82 -2.61 12.57
C ARG A 101 13.31 -2.95 12.68
N ASN A 102 14.19 -1.95 12.74
CA ASN A 102 15.64 -2.12 12.75
C ASN A 102 16.17 -2.94 11.56
N ILE A 103 15.48 -2.87 10.41
CA ILE A 103 15.92 -3.52 9.17
C ILE A 103 16.83 -2.54 8.45
N THR A 104 18.12 -2.83 8.42
CA THR A 104 19.09 -2.03 7.67
C THR A 104 18.91 -2.26 6.18
N LEU A 105 19.02 -1.19 5.38
CA LEU A 105 19.24 -1.34 3.95
C LEU A 105 20.51 -2.17 3.75
N LYS A 106 20.38 -3.34 3.11
CA LYS A 106 21.55 -4.16 2.79
C LYS A 106 22.37 -3.42 1.74
N TYR A 107 23.43 -2.74 2.19
CA TYR A 107 24.47 -2.22 1.32
C TYR A 107 25.57 -3.27 1.26
N LYS A 108 25.82 -3.84 0.06
CA LYS A 108 26.85 -4.88 -0.05
C LYS A 108 28.22 -4.23 0.09
N ILE A 109 29.13 -4.88 0.83
CA ILE A 109 30.53 -4.44 0.95
C ILE A 109 31.16 -4.29 -0.44
N SER A 110 30.86 -5.19 -1.37
CA SER A 110 31.33 -5.11 -2.76
C SER A 110 30.88 -3.84 -3.49
N GLU A 111 29.69 -3.31 -3.17
CA GLU A 111 29.21 -2.04 -3.74
C GLU A 111 29.99 -0.86 -3.14
N ALA A 112 30.26 -0.90 -1.84
CA ALA A 112 31.13 0.04 -1.14
C ALA A 112 32.52 0.10 -1.77
N GLU A 113 33.15 -1.06 -1.98
CA GLU A 113 34.48 -1.19 -2.58
C GLU A 113 34.52 -0.60 -3.99
N LEU A 114 33.51 -0.89 -4.81
CA LEU A 114 33.40 -0.38 -6.18
C LEU A 114 33.25 1.15 -6.23
N GLU A 115 32.46 1.73 -5.33
CA GLU A 115 32.36 3.19 -5.22
C GLU A 115 33.66 3.83 -4.77
N ILE A 116 34.30 3.27 -3.73
CA ILE A 116 35.60 3.76 -3.24
C ILE A 116 36.65 3.69 -4.35
N GLU A 117 36.73 2.59 -5.10
CA GLU A 117 37.69 2.43 -6.20
C GLU A 117 37.46 3.46 -7.32
N LYS A 118 36.20 3.72 -7.69
CA LYS A 118 35.83 4.75 -8.68
C LYS A 118 36.26 6.14 -8.22
N ILE A 119 36.02 6.47 -6.95
CA ILE A 119 36.43 7.74 -6.35
C ILE A 119 37.96 7.85 -6.38
N LEU A 120 38.68 6.83 -5.93
CA LEU A 120 40.14 6.81 -5.95
C LEU A 120 40.69 6.97 -7.37
N LYS A 121 40.13 6.30 -8.39
CA LYS A 121 40.54 6.47 -9.80
C LYS A 121 40.29 7.89 -10.33
N LYS A 122 39.20 8.52 -9.91
CA LYS A 122 38.86 9.90 -10.30
C LYS A 122 39.86 10.91 -9.73
N TYR A 123 40.32 10.70 -8.49
CA TYR A 123 41.21 11.64 -7.79
C TYR A 123 42.71 11.26 -7.83
N LYS A 124 43.06 10.02 -8.19
CA LYS A 124 44.45 9.59 -8.50
C LYS A 124 44.91 9.92 -9.93
N LYS A 125 44.08 10.59 -10.74
CA LYS A 125 44.42 11.05 -12.10
C LYS A 125 45.00 12.46 -12.14
N ILE A 126 45.35 13.04 -11.00
CA ILE A 126 46.07 14.33 -10.91
C ILE A 126 47.51 14.00 -10.52
N GLU A 127 48.28 13.50 -11.48
CA GLU A 127 49.75 13.55 -11.52
C GLU A 127 50.19 13.38 -12.97
#